data_AF-A0AAD7S9W2-F1
#
_entry.id   AF-A0AAD7S9W2-F1
#
_cell.length_a   1.000
_cell.length_b   1.000
_cell.length_c   1.000
_cell.angle_alpha   90.00
_cell.angle_beta   90.00
_cell.angle_gamma   90.00
#
_symmetry.space_group_name_H-M   'P 1'
#
loop_
_entity.id
_entity.type
_entity.pdbx_description
1 polymer ?
#
loop_
_entity_poly.entity_id
_entity_poly.type
_entity_poly.pdbx_seq_one_letter_code
_entity_poly.pdbx_strand_id
1 'polypeptide(L)'
;MTCHVRVLLRARDTAFRSGDGALYRAARAELKGGIKNAKADYKKRIEDHLSSNNPRQVWQGIQNITNYRGCVVTTGNPGKEMQGSLRWLLAPSAHSLTWKK
;
A
#
# COMPACT_ATOMS: atom_id res chain seq x y z
N MET A 1 -12.16 2.25 6.19
CA MET A 1 -12.81 3.48 6.69
C MET A 1 -13.02 3.37 8.20
N THR A 2 -12.50 4.31 8.98
CA THR A 2 -12.61 4.29 10.46
C THR A 2 -14.07 4.50 10.89
N CYS A 3 -14.47 3.91 12.03
CA CYS A 3 -15.83 4.05 12.56
C CYS A 3 -16.23 5.51 12.76
N HIS A 4 -15.30 6.34 13.26
CA HIS A 4 -15.50 7.75 13.52
C HIS A 4 -15.80 8.57 12.25
N VAL A 5 -15.03 8.39 11.16
CA VAL A 5 -15.30 9.09 9.89
C VAL A 5 -16.68 8.73 9.33
N ARG A 6 -17.13 7.49 9.51
CA ARG A 6 -18.50 7.09 9.11
C ARG A 6 -19.58 7.81 9.91
N VAL A 7 -19.36 8.01 11.22
CA VAL A 7 -20.28 8.77 12.07
C VAL A 7 -20.35 10.23 11.60
N LEU A 8 -19.21 10.86 11.33
CA LEU A 8 -19.15 12.24 10.82
C LEU A 8 -19.84 12.40 9.46
N LEU A 9 -19.70 11.42 8.56
CA LEU A 9 -20.42 11.41 7.29
C LEU A 9 -21.94 11.37 7.50
N ARG A 10 -22.42 10.50 8.40
CA ARG A 10 -23.84 10.42 8.75
C ARG A 10 -24.35 11.71 9.37
N ALA A 11 -23.59 12.32 10.29
CA ALA A 11 -23.95 13.59 10.92
C ALA A 11 -24.08 14.71 9.88
N ARG A 12 -23.14 14.80 8.93
CA ARG A 12 -23.24 15.73 7.80
C ARG A 12 -24.49 15.49 6.95
N ASP A 13 -24.78 14.23 6.62
CA ASP A 13 -25.93 13.89 5.78
C ASP A 13 -27.27 14.22 6.48
N THR A 14 -27.33 13.99 7.79
CA THR A 14 -28.48 14.41 8.61
C THR A 14 -28.62 15.93 8.63
N ALA A 15 -27.53 16.67 8.86
CA ALA A 15 -27.54 18.13 8.84
C ALA A 15 -27.97 18.68 7.47
N PHE A 16 -27.51 18.07 6.37
CA PHE A 16 -27.93 18.44 5.02
C PHE A 16 -29.44 18.26 4.82
N ARG A 17 -30.02 17.14 5.27
CA ARG A 17 -31.47 16.88 5.18
C ARG A 17 -32.31 17.80 6.05
N SER A 18 -31.74 18.34 7.13
CA SER A 18 -32.45 19.28 8.02
C SER A 18 -32.67 20.66 7.42
N GLY A 19 -31.91 21.04 6.39
CA GLY A 19 -31.96 22.37 5.77
C GLY A 19 -31.28 23.48 6.59
N ASP A 20 -30.80 23.19 7.81
CA ASP A 20 -30.07 24.16 8.63
C ASP A 20 -28.63 24.34 8.12
N GLY A 21 -28.38 25.52 7.54
CA GLY A 21 -27.07 25.88 6.99
C GLY A 21 -25.97 26.02 8.03
N ALA A 22 -26.27 26.43 9.26
CA ALA A 22 -25.27 26.56 10.33
C ALA A 22 -24.83 25.18 10.82
N LEU A 23 -25.78 24.28 11.07
CA LEU A 23 -25.50 22.89 11.42
C LEU A 23 -24.71 22.18 10.32
N TYR A 24 -25.08 22.39 9.05
CA TYR A 24 -24.36 21.79 7.93
C TYR A 24 -22.90 22.29 7.84
N ARG A 25 -22.66 23.59 8.05
CA ARG A 25 -21.30 24.16 8.05
C ARG A 25 -20.45 23.58 9.18
N ALA A 26 -21.03 23.45 10.38
CA ALA A 26 -20.36 22.83 11.53
C ALA A 26 -20.00 21.36 11.23
N ALA A 27 -20.96 20.56 10.78
CA ALA A 27 -20.74 19.15 10.46
C ALA A 27 -19.69 18.95 9.36
N ARG A 28 -19.60 19.86 8.38
CA ARG A 28 -18.50 19.84 7.38
C ARG A 28 -17.13 20.12 8.00
N ALA A 29 -17.04 21.10 8.91
CA ALA A 29 -15.79 21.42 9.58
C ALA A 29 -15.30 20.23 10.42
N GLU A 30 -16.20 19.60 11.17
CA GLU A 30 -15.91 18.39 11.95
C GLU A 30 -15.48 17.22 11.05
N LEU A 31 -16.19 16.97 9.95
CA LEU A 31 -15.81 15.92 8.99
C LEU A 31 -14.39 16.15 8.44
N LYS A 32 -14.06 17.40 8.08
CA LYS A 32 -12.72 17.76 7.59
C LYS A 32 -11.65 17.49 8.65
N GLY A 33 -11.91 17.86 9.90
CA GLY A 33 -11.03 17.58 11.04
C GLY A 33 -10.86 16.08 11.28
N GLY A 34 -11.96 15.33 11.33
CA GLY A 34 -11.95 13.88 11.55
C GLY A 34 -11.22 13.10 10.45
N ILE A 35 -11.33 13.50 9.19
CA ILE A 35 -10.55 12.90 8.09
C ILE A 35 -9.06 13.19 8.27
N LYS A 36 -8.69 14.42 8.65
CA LYS A 36 -7.28 14.78 8.89
C LYS A 36 -6.69 13.94 10.03
N ASN A 37 -7.42 13.82 11.14
CA ASN A 37 -7.01 13.03 12.30
C ASN A 37 -6.90 11.54 11.95
N ALA A 38 -7.91 10.96 11.29
CA ALA A 38 -7.87 9.56 10.87
C ALA A 38 -6.69 9.24 9.93
N LYS A 39 -6.31 10.18 9.06
CA LYS A 39 -5.10 10.05 8.23
C LYS A 39 -3.83 10.10 9.06
N ALA A 40 -3.74 11.03 10.02
CA ALA A 40 -2.60 11.15 10.92
C ALA A 40 -2.43 9.89 11.80
N ASP A 41 -3.52 9.36 12.35
CA ASP A 41 -3.50 8.12 13.14
C ASP A 41 -3.01 6.94 12.32
N TYR A 42 -3.46 6.81 11.07
CA TYR A 42 -3.00 5.75 10.18
C TYR A 42 -1.53 5.91 9.80
N LYS A 43 -1.08 7.14 9.51
CA LYS A 43 0.33 7.45 9.28
C LYS A 43 1.18 7.00 10.46
N LYS A 44 0.81 7.41 11.68
CA LYS A 44 1.51 7.04 12.92
C LYS A 44 1.64 5.52 13.07
N ARG A 45 0.56 4.78 12.82
CA ARG A 45 0.59 3.30 12.88
C ARG A 45 1.59 2.67 11.90
N ILE A 46 1.75 3.22 10.70
CA ILE A 46 2.76 2.73 9.74
C ILE A 46 4.17 3.09 10.21
N GLU A 47 4.37 4.30 10.74
CA GLU A 47 5.65 4.73 11.29
C GLU A 47 6.05 3.87 12.50
N ASP A 48 5.10 3.52 13.38
CA ASP A 48 5.33 2.60 14.51
C ASP A 48 5.82 1.22 14.02
N HIS A 49 5.23 0.69 12.93
CA HIS A 49 5.70 -0.55 12.31
C HIS A 49 7.14 -0.44 11.78
N LEU A 50 7.51 0.73 11.22
CA LEU A 50 8.86 0.99 10.75
C LEU A 50 9.85 1.04 11.92
N SER A 51 9.52 1.73 13.00
CA SER A 51 10.33 1.78 14.22
C SER A 51 10.49 0.42 14.90
N SER A 52 9.47 -0.44 14.82
CA SER A 52 9.53 -1.82 15.35
C SER A 52 10.30 -2.81 14.48
N ASN A 53 10.93 -2.35 13.38
CA ASN A 53 11.62 -3.18 12.38
C ASN A 53 10.72 -4.32 11.84
N ASN A 54 9.46 -4.03 11.55
CA ASN A 54 8.51 -5.00 10.99
C ASN A 54 8.19 -4.67 9.52
N PRO A 55 9.07 -5.03 8.56
CA PRO A 55 8.92 -4.65 7.16
C PRO A 55 7.67 -5.26 6.50
N ARG A 56 7.20 -6.42 6.98
CA ARG A 56 5.98 -7.07 6.47
C ARG A 56 4.74 -6.21 6.73
N GLN A 57 4.61 -5.68 7.95
CA GLN A 57 3.48 -4.83 8.31
C GLN A 57 3.54 -3.45 7.63
N VAL A 58 4.73 -2.88 7.45
CA VAL A 58 4.93 -1.68 6.64
C VAL A 58 4.46 -1.92 5.20
N TRP A 59 4.91 -3.02 4.59
CA TRP A 59 4.53 -3.37 3.22
C TRP A 59 3.01 -3.57 3.09
N GLN A 60 2.38 -4.29 4.01
CA GLN A 60 0.94 -4.47 4.02
C GLN A 60 0.19 -3.12 4.16
N GLY A 61 0.71 -2.21 5.00
CA GLY A 61 0.19 -0.85 5.12
C GLY A 61 0.25 -0.05 3.80
N ILE A 62 1.36 -0.17 3.07
CA ILE A 62 1.54 0.44 1.74
C ILE A 62 0.57 -0.15 0.73
N GLN A 63 0.43 -1.48 0.68
CA GLN A 63 -0.52 -2.16 -0.19
C GLN A 63 -1.96 -1.69 0.04
N ASN A 64 -2.35 -1.51 1.30
CA ASN A 64 -3.67 -1.00 1.67
C ASN A 64 -3.91 0.46 1.21
N ILE A 65 -2.88 1.31 1.16
CA ILE A 65 -3.01 2.69 0.67
C ILE A 65 -3.17 2.71 -0.85
N THR A 66 -2.35 1.93 -1.55
CA THR A 66 -2.28 1.93 -3.02
C THR A 66 -3.34 1.03 -3.66
N ASN A 67 -4.10 0.27 -2.85
CA ASN A 67 -4.92 -0.85 -3.31
C ASN A 67 -4.12 -1.85 -4.16
N TYR A 68 -2.83 -1.98 -3.89
CA TYR A 68 -1.97 -2.90 -4.62
C TYR A 68 -2.38 -4.34 -4.31
N ARG A 69 -2.98 -4.98 -5.30
CA ARG A 69 -3.24 -6.42 -5.30
C ARG A 69 -2.06 -7.03 -6.03
N GLY A 70 -1.12 -7.61 -5.28
CA GLY A 70 0.04 -8.24 -5.88
C GLY A 70 -0.34 -9.24 -6.97
N CYS A 71 0.61 -9.59 -7.83
CA CYS A 71 0.44 -10.75 -8.68
C CYS A 71 0.37 -11.97 -7.75
N VAL A 72 -0.81 -12.55 -7.59
CA VAL A 72 -0.94 -13.85 -6.94
C VAL A 72 -0.29 -14.83 -7.91
N VAL A 73 0.99 -15.13 -7.69
CA VAL A 73 1.58 -16.36 -8.19
C VAL A 73 0.90 -17.45 -7.38
N THR A 74 -0.29 -17.85 -7.81
CA THR A 74 -0.97 -19.04 -7.33
C THR A 74 0.04 -20.14 -7.51
N THR A 75 0.58 -20.67 -6.42
CA THR A 75 1.39 -21.88 -6.41
C THR A 75 0.49 -23.06 -6.78
N GLY A 76 -0.01 -23.07 -8.02
CA GLY A 76 -0.35 -24.29 -8.72
C GLY A 76 0.99 -24.92 -9.09
N ASN A 77 1.51 -25.76 -8.20
CA ASN A 77 2.62 -26.66 -8.42
C ASN A 77 3.92 -26.02 -8.99
N PRO A 78 4.95 -25.72 -8.18
CA PRO A 78 6.24 -25.20 -8.66
C PRO A 78 7.10 -26.27 -9.37
N GLY A 79 6.50 -27.39 -9.77
CA GLY A 79 7.15 -28.41 -10.59
C GLY A 79 6.93 -28.10 -12.05
N LYS A 80 8.01 -27.80 -12.76
CA LYS A 80 8.12 -27.58 -14.21
C LYS A 80 7.70 -26.15 -14.63
N GLU A 81 8.71 -25.28 -14.79
CA GLU A 81 8.80 -24.19 -15.78
C GLU A 81 9.50 -22.95 -15.20
N MET A 82 10.77 -23.11 -14.81
CA MET A 82 11.77 -22.04 -14.89
C MET A 82 13.15 -22.67 -15.17
N GLN A 83 13.24 -23.46 -16.24
CA GLN A 83 14.52 -23.74 -16.91
C GLN A 83 14.54 -22.93 -18.20
N GLY A 84 14.79 -21.63 -18.09
CA GLY A 84 14.78 -20.79 -19.28
C GLY A 84 15.14 -19.32 -19.09
N SER A 85 15.89 -18.93 -18.04
CA SER A 85 16.32 -17.53 -17.95
C SER A 85 17.51 -17.20 -17.05
N LEU A 86 18.50 -18.10 -16.90
CA LEU A 86 19.79 -17.77 -16.27
C LEU A 86 20.99 -18.44 -16.98
N ARG A 87 20.98 -18.51 -18.33
CA ARG A 87 22.11 -19.03 -19.14
C ARG A 87 23.06 -17.94 -19.65
N TRP A 88 23.05 -16.74 -19.07
CA TRP A 88 23.89 -15.62 -19.54
C TRP A 88 24.99 -15.15 -18.56
N LEU A 89 25.20 -15.81 -17.42
CA LEU A 89 26.19 -15.37 -16.43
C LEU A 89 27.36 -16.34 -16.18
N LEU A 90 27.54 -17.36 -17.03
CA LEU A 90 28.66 -18.32 -16.96
C LEU A 90 29.24 -18.64 -18.34
N ALA A 91 29.53 -17.63 -19.15
CA ALA A 91 30.41 -17.78 -20.30
C ALA A 91 31.83 -17.30 -19.94
N PRO A 92 32.83 -18.18 -19.88
CA PRO A 92 34.22 -17.77 -19.72
C PRO A 92 34.69 -17.03 -20.98
N SER A 93 35.14 -15.78 -20.79
CA SER A 93 35.95 -15.04 -21.75
C SER A 93 37.32 -15.71 -21.88
N ALA A 94 37.64 -16.25 -23.06
CA ALA A 94 38.98 -16.72 -23.39
C ALA A 94 39.19 -16.75 -24.91
N HIS A 95 39.53 -15.61 -25.51
CA HIS A 95 40.34 -15.59 -26.73
C HIS A 95 41.80 -15.44 -26.30
N SER A 96 42.48 -16.58 -26.13
CA SER A 96 43.93 -16.63 -25.97
C SER A 96 44.56 -16.91 -27.32
N LEU A 97 45.43 -16.00 -27.75
CA LEU A 97 46.38 -16.18 -28.83
C LEU A 97 47.17 -17.49 -28.68
N THR A 98 47.30 -18.27 -29.75
CA THR A 98 48.45 -19.15 -29.94
C THR A 98 48.90 -19.12 -31.40
N TRP A 99 50.09 -18.54 -31.61
CA TRP A 99 50.88 -18.68 -32.83
C TRP A 99 51.44 -20.10 -32.93
N LYS A 100 51.41 -20.71 -34.12
CA LYS A 100 52.28 -21.83 -34.46
C LYS A 100 52.66 -21.80 -35.95
N LYS A 101 53.95 -21.47 -36.15
CA LYS A 101 54.91 -21.72 -37.23
C LYS A 101 54.44 -21.93 -38.66
#